data_AF-A0A7V9BUR1-F1
#
_entry.id   AF-A0A7V9BUR1-F1
#
_cell.length_a   1.000
_cell.length_b   1.000
_cell.length_c   1.000
_cell.angle_alpha   90.00
_cell.angle_beta   90.00
_cell.angle_gamma   90.00
#
_symmetry.space_group_name_H-M   'P 1'
#
loop_
_entity.id
_entity.type
_entity.pdbx_description
1 polymer ?
#
loop_
_entity_poly.entity_id
_entity_poly.type
_entity_poly.pdbx_seq_one_letter_code
_entity_poly.pdbx_strand_id
1 'polypeptide(L)'
;MFDFFMSEEKKIQRHQRTLTDRAQQAEEREASVRWLAGHATPVALLALLSRFDMRLEHQLKDTAEKESLYDELVRIGRPVVEPLRAHLKKSRQVTIPLRLLAELEGVETTVGAVIELLEQELKKDDFKPEKKRQLLVWLAEG
;
A
#
# COMPACT_ATOMS: atom_id res chain seq x y z
N MET A 1 -25.41 5.45 16.82
CA MET A 1 -23.95 5.22 16.86
C MET A 1 -23.52 4.15 15.86
N PHE A 2 -24.20 3.00 15.80
CA PHE A 2 -23.93 1.93 14.82
C PHE A 2 -24.05 2.35 13.34
N ASP A 3 -25.12 3.08 12.97
CA ASP A 3 -25.35 3.51 11.58
C ASP A 3 -24.28 4.47 11.06
N PHE A 4 -23.68 5.28 11.93
CA PHE A 4 -22.60 6.20 11.58
C PHE A 4 -21.34 5.44 11.15
N PHE A 5 -20.92 4.43 11.92
CA PHE A 5 -19.77 3.59 11.58
C PHE A 5 -19.96 2.83 10.27
N MET A 6 -21.16 2.25 10.07
CA MET A 6 -21.51 1.59 8.80
C MET A 6 -21.49 2.55 7.61
N SER A 7 -21.82 3.84 7.83
CA SER A 7 -21.78 4.85 6.78
C SER A 7 -20.34 5.24 6.40
N GLU A 8 -19.43 5.34 7.38
CA GLU A 8 -18.03 5.68 7.14
C GLU A 8 -17.27 4.53 6.45
N GLU A 9 -17.50 3.28 6.85
CA GLU A 9 -16.92 2.12 6.17
C GLU A 9 -17.33 2.07 4.69
N LYS A 10 -18.60 2.35 4.39
CA LYS A 10 -19.08 2.41 3.00
C LYS A 10 -18.39 3.52 2.20
N LYS A 11 -18.12 4.68 2.82
CA LYS A 11 -17.38 5.77 2.16
C LYS A 11 -15.92 5.37 1.91
N ILE A 12 -15.24 4.78 2.88
CA ILE A 12 -13.87 4.28 2.72
C ILE A 12 -13.81 3.26 1.57
N GLN A 13 -14.74 2.29 1.55
CA GLN A 13 -14.82 1.30 0.47
C GLN A 13 -15.06 1.94 -0.90
N ARG A 14 -15.90 2.98 -0.97
CA ARG A 14 -16.13 3.72 -2.22
C ARG A 14 -14.83 4.37 -2.72
N HIS A 15 -14.11 5.09 -1.85
CA HIS A 15 -12.84 5.71 -2.23
C HIS A 15 -11.77 4.68 -2.60
N GLN A 16 -11.70 3.55 -1.90
CA GLN A 16 -10.82 2.44 -2.26
C GLN A 16 -11.11 1.91 -3.69
N ARG A 17 -12.39 1.73 -4.04
CA ARG A 17 -12.79 1.31 -5.39
C ARG A 17 -12.34 2.33 -6.42
N THR A 18 -12.52 3.63 -6.16
CA THR A 18 -12.04 4.70 -7.05
C THR A 18 -10.53 4.64 -7.25
N LEU A 19 -9.73 4.44 -6.19
CA LEU A 19 -8.26 4.34 -6.28
C LEU A 19 -7.76 3.18 -7.13
N THR A 20 -8.53 2.09 -7.19
CA THR A 20 -8.14 0.83 -7.84
C THR A 20 -8.84 0.59 -9.18
N ASP A 21 -9.65 1.56 -9.62
CA ASP A 21 -10.32 1.55 -10.90
C ASP A 21 -9.49 2.29 -11.95
N ARG A 22 -9.04 1.53 -12.95
CA ARG A 22 -8.19 2.01 -14.05
C ARG A 22 -8.94 2.95 -15.00
N ALA A 23 -10.27 2.86 -15.04
CA ALA A 23 -11.10 3.71 -15.88
C ALA A 23 -11.33 5.11 -15.28
N GLN A 24 -11.06 5.28 -13.97
CA GLN A 24 -11.23 6.57 -13.31
C GLN A 24 -10.21 7.58 -13.82
N GLN A 25 -10.60 8.85 -13.77
CA GLN A 25 -9.67 9.95 -14.04
C GLN A 25 -8.67 10.09 -12.89
N ALA A 26 -7.51 10.67 -13.17
CA ALA A 26 -6.45 10.77 -12.16
C ALA A 26 -6.83 11.73 -11.04
N GLU A 27 -7.55 12.78 -11.40
CA GLU A 27 -8.07 13.82 -10.52
C GLU A 27 -9.07 13.21 -9.52
N GLU A 28 -9.87 12.23 -9.94
CA GLU A 28 -10.79 11.50 -9.06
C GLU A 28 -10.07 10.55 -8.11
N ARG A 29 -9.01 9.89 -8.58
CA ARG A 29 -8.12 9.09 -7.72
C ARG A 29 -7.41 9.97 -6.71
N GLU A 30 -6.85 11.10 -7.14
CA GLU A 30 -6.17 12.07 -6.27
C GLU A 30 -7.12 12.65 -5.22
N ALA A 31 -8.35 12.98 -5.60
CA ALA A 31 -9.39 13.39 -4.65
C ALA A 31 -9.69 12.30 -3.61
N SER A 32 -9.70 11.03 -4.03
CA SER A 32 -9.87 9.89 -3.11
C SER A 32 -8.67 9.68 -2.20
N VAL A 33 -7.44 9.90 -2.70
CA VAL A 33 -6.23 9.91 -1.88
C VAL A 33 -6.36 10.96 -0.78
N ARG A 34 -6.63 12.22 -1.15
CA ARG A 34 -6.79 13.33 -0.19
C ARG A 34 -7.88 13.04 0.85
N TRP A 35 -9.01 12.49 0.42
CA TRP A 35 -10.10 12.17 1.33
C TRP A 35 -9.68 11.12 2.35
N LEU A 36 -9.13 9.99 1.91
CA LEU A 36 -8.71 8.91 2.82
C LEU A 36 -7.56 9.35 3.73
N ALA A 37 -6.60 10.11 3.21
CA ALA A 37 -5.48 10.67 3.97
C ALA A 37 -5.96 11.64 5.06
N GLY A 38 -6.98 12.45 4.77
CA GLY A 38 -7.58 13.35 5.76
C GLY A 38 -8.30 12.65 6.93
N HIS A 39 -8.72 11.39 6.75
CA HIS A 39 -9.36 10.61 7.82
C HIS A 39 -8.33 9.77 8.61
N ALA A 40 -7.27 9.30 7.95
CA ALA A 40 -6.11 8.61 8.54
C ALA A 40 -6.42 7.49 9.57
N THR A 41 -7.61 6.89 9.53
CA THR A 41 -7.93 5.71 10.35
C THR A 41 -7.20 4.48 9.80
N PRO A 42 -6.93 3.44 10.61
CA PRO A 42 -6.24 2.24 10.12
C PRO A 42 -6.89 1.61 8.88
N VAL A 43 -8.23 1.64 8.80
CA VAL A 43 -8.99 1.13 7.65
C VAL A 43 -8.84 2.05 6.43
N ALA A 44 -8.85 3.38 6.61
CA ALA A 44 -8.65 4.34 5.53
C ALA A 44 -7.21 4.27 4.97
N LEU A 45 -6.21 4.13 5.85
CA LEU A 45 -4.81 3.96 5.46
C LEU A 45 -4.59 2.64 4.71
N LEU A 46 -5.22 1.55 5.17
CA LEU A 46 -5.18 0.28 4.44
C LEU A 46 -5.83 0.40 3.05
N ALA A 47 -6.90 1.18 2.93
CA ALA A 47 -7.53 1.48 1.64
C ALA A 47 -6.61 2.31 0.72
N LEU A 48 -5.91 3.33 1.23
CA LEU A 48 -4.92 4.10 0.47
C LEU A 48 -3.84 3.19 -0.14
N LEU A 49 -3.27 2.31 0.68
CA LEU A 49 -2.19 1.42 0.29
C LEU A 49 -2.55 0.51 -0.90
N SER A 50 -3.85 0.22 -1.11
CA SER A 50 -4.29 -0.57 -2.27
C SER A 50 -3.97 0.06 -3.64
N ARG A 51 -3.71 1.37 -3.70
CA ARG A 51 -3.26 2.05 -4.94
C ARG A 51 -1.91 1.52 -5.44
N PHE A 52 -1.04 1.02 -4.55
CA PHE A 52 0.25 0.43 -4.95
C PHE A 52 0.10 -0.88 -5.73
N ASP A 53 -0.99 -1.62 -5.52
CA ASP A 53 -1.28 -2.86 -6.23
C ASP A 53 -1.76 -2.64 -7.68
N MET A 54 -2.38 -1.49 -7.95
CA MET A 54 -2.84 -1.15 -9.28
C MET A 54 -1.66 -0.70 -10.15
N ARG A 55 -1.64 -1.16 -11.40
CA ARG A 55 -0.77 -0.66 -12.47
C ARG A 55 -1.64 -0.08 -13.58
N LEU A 56 -1.37 1.16 -13.97
CA LEU A 56 -1.93 1.77 -15.18
C LEU A 56 -1.07 1.42 -16.40
N GLU A 57 -1.64 1.55 -17.60
CA GLU A 57 -0.89 1.35 -18.85
C GLU A 57 0.17 2.44 -19.05
N HIS A 58 -0.20 3.70 -18.79
CA HIS A 58 0.70 4.85 -18.82
C HIS A 58 1.65 4.86 -17.61
N GLN A 59 2.79 4.16 -17.71
CA GLN A 59 3.72 3.96 -16.60
C GLN A 59 4.21 5.26 -15.94
N LEU A 60 4.54 6.30 -16.72
CA LEU A 60 4.97 7.59 -16.14
C LEU A 60 3.92 8.20 -15.21
N LYS A 61 2.64 8.12 -15.61
CA LYS A 61 1.52 8.62 -14.83
C LYS A 61 1.27 7.74 -13.60
N ASP A 62 1.36 6.41 -13.75
CA ASP A 62 1.25 5.48 -12.61
C ASP A 62 2.31 5.75 -11.55
N THR A 63 3.57 5.92 -11.98
CA THR A 63 4.69 6.23 -11.09
C THR A 63 4.44 7.55 -10.38
N ALA A 64 4.10 8.63 -11.11
CA ALA A 64 3.84 9.94 -10.50
C ALA A 64 2.73 9.89 -9.43
N GLU A 65 1.62 9.19 -9.69
CA GLU A 65 0.55 9.02 -8.71
C GLU A 65 1.01 8.25 -7.47
N LYS A 66 1.83 7.20 -7.63
CA LYS A 66 2.36 6.41 -6.52
C LYS A 66 3.40 7.15 -5.70
N GLU A 67 4.25 7.95 -6.34
CA GLU A 67 5.22 8.80 -5.65
C GLU A 67 4.50 9.88 -4.83
N SER A 68 3.48 10.53 -5.39
CA SER A 68 2.67 11.49 -4.63
C SER A 68 1.96 10.84 -3.43
N LEU A 69 1.43 9.62 -3.58
CA LEU A 69 0.87 8.86 -2.46
C LEU A 69 1.94 8.47 -1.44
N TYR A 70 3.13 8.09 -1.89
CA TYR A 70 4.26 7.77 -1.02
C TYR A 70 4.61 8.96 -0.12
N ASP A 71 4.78 10.14 -0.70
CA ASP A 71 5.08 11.38 0.04
C ASP A 71 4.00 11.71 1.07
N GLU A 72 2.73 11.53 0.70
CA GLU A 72 1.60 11.74 1.60
C GLU A 72 1.60 10.75 2.78
N LEU A 73 1.92 9.48 2.54
CA LEU A 73 2.01 8.47 3.60
C LEU A 73 3.22 8.71 4.51
N VAL A 74 4.36 9.17 3.98
CA VAL A 74 5.50 9.61 4.78
C VAL A 74 5.11 10.79 5.67
N ARG A 75 4.37 11.76 5.13
CA ARG A 75 3.85 12.92 5.86
C ARG A 75 2.90 12.53 7.00
N ILE A 76 2.07 11.50 6.81
CA ILE A 76 1.21 10.95 7.87
C ILE A 76 2.06 10.25 8.95
N GLY A 77 3.09 9.52 8.56
CA GLY A 77 4.08 8.95 9.47
C GLY A 77 3.59 7.71 10.24
N ARG A 78 3.84 7.69 11.55
CA ARG A 78 3.66 6.50 12.41
C ARG A 78 2.31 5.77 12.28
N PRO A 79 1.14 6.43 12.12
CA PRO A 79 -0.14 5.74 11.93
C PRO A 79 -0.18 4.79 10.72
N VAL A 80 0.70 4.97 9.73
CA VAL A 80 0.77 4.14 8.51
C VAL A 80 1.39 2.77 8.76
N VAL A 81 2.24 2.62 9.78
CA VAL A 81 3.10 1.44 9.95
C VAL A 81 2.31 0.13 10.06
N GLU A 82 1.30 0.07 10.93
CA GLU A 82 0.51 -1.15 11.11
C GLU A 82 -0.34 -1.50 9.86
N PRO A 83 -1.09 -0.56 9.26
CA PRO A 83 -1.74 -0.78 7.96
C PRO A 83 -0.77 -1.23 6.85
N LEU A 84 0.43 -0.66 6.81
CA LEU A 84 1.46 -1.00 5.82
C LEU A 84 1.96 -2.44 5.98
N ARG A 85 2.24 -2.87 7.22
CA ARG A 85 2.60 -4.27 7.52
C ARG A 85 1.47 -5.22 7.14
N ALA A 86 0.21 -4.84 7.40
CA ALA A 86 -0.96 -5.64 6.99
C ALA A 86 -1.10 -5.73 5.47
N HIS A 87 -0.85 -4.63 4.75
CA HIS A 87 -0.84 -4.59 3.29
C HIS A 87 0.26 -5.48 2.70
N LEU A 88 1.50 -5.36 3.19
CA LEU A 88 2.66 -6.14 2.74
C LEU A 88 2.44 -7.66 2.82
N LYS A 89 1.72 -8.15 3.83
CA LYS A 89 1.39 -9.58 3.95
C LYS A 89 0.52 -10.10 2.80
N LYS A 90 -0.38 -9.26 2.28
CA LYS A 90 -1.37 -9.63 1.26
C LYS A 90 -1.00 -9.21 -0.17
N SER A 91 -0.31 -8.09 -0.31
CA SER A 91 0.06 -7.50 -1.60
C SER A 91 1.01 -8.41 -2.38
N ARG A 92 0.91 -8.34 -3.71
CA ARG A 92 1.86 -8.92 -4.68
C ARG A 92 2.88 -7.91 -5.19
N GLN A 93 2.69 -6.62 -4.90
CA GLN A 93 3.52 -5.51 -5.35
C GLN A 93 4.17 -4.89 -4.11
N VAL A 94 5.35 -5.39 -3.74
CA VAL A 94 5.95 -5.03 -2.45
C VAL A 94 7.03 -3.95 -2.53
N THR A 95 7.53 -3.62 -3.72
CA THR A 95 8.69 -2.71 -3.88
C THR A 95 8.48 -1.33 -3.24
N ILE A 96 7.44 -0.58 -3.64
CA ILE A 96 7.17 0.75 -3.07
C ILE A 96 6.72 0.65 -1.59
N PRO A 97 5.82 -0.28 -1.20
CA PRO A 97 5.49 -0.50 0.21
C PRO A 97 6.68 -0.81 1.12
N LEU A 98 7.68 -1.56 0.66
CA LEU A 98 8.91 -1.83 1.43
C LEU A 98 9.80 -0.60 1.54
N ARG A 99 9.93 0.18 0.45
CA ARG A 99 10.59 1.50 0.50
C ARG A 99 9.95 2.41 1.53
N LEU A 100 8.61 2.40 1.62
CA LEU A 100 7.87 3.19 2.60
C LEU A 100 8.10 2.67 4.03
N LEU A 101 8.17 1.35 4.22
CA LEU A 101 8.44 0.79 5.55
C LEU A 101 9.85 1.16 6.03
N ALA A 102 10.85 1.10 5.13
CA ALA A 102 12.22 1.51 5.43
C ALA A 102 12.31 2.99 5.80
N GLU A 103 11.58 3.85 5.11
CA GLU A 103 11.50 5.28 5.44
C GLU A 103 10.90 5.52 6.83
N LEU A 104 9.87 4.76 7.21
CA LEU A 104 9.14 4.97 8.46
C LEU A 104 9.76 4.30 9.69
N GLU A 105 10.42 3.15 9.52
CA GLU A 105 10.86 2.28 10.62
C GLU A 105 12.35 1.92 10.55
N GLY A 106 13.06 2.37 9.51
CA GLY A 106 14.47 2.07 9.27
C GLY A 106 14.71 0.76 8.52
N VAL A 107 15.91 0.66 7.94
CA VAL A 107 16.34 -0.48 7.11
C VAL A 107 16.41 -1.77 7.91
N GLU A 108 17.00 -1.76 9.11
CA GLU A 108 17.16 -2.96 9.95
C GLU A 108 15.81 -3.61 10.30
N THR A 109 14.86 -2.80 10.78
CA THR A 109 13.48 -3.23 11.02
C THR A 109 12.82 -3.81 9.78
N THR A 110 13.10 -3.21 8.62
CA THR A 110 12.50 -3.61 7.34
C THR A 110 13.08 -4.93 6.84
N VAL A 111 14.40 -5.16 7.00
CA VAL A 111 15.04 -6.45 6.70
C VAL A 111 14.38 -7.58 7.50
N GLY A 112 14.16 -7.37 8.80
CA GLY A 112 13.41 -8.33 9.63
C GLY A 112 12.03 -8.64 9.07
N ALA A 113 11.28 -7.62 8.68
CA ALA A 113 9.95 -7.80 8.06
C ALA A 113 10.02 -8.53 6.71
N VAL A 114 11.06 -8.30 5.89
CA VAL A 114 11.24 -8.99 4.61
C VAL A 114 11.55 -10.47 4.80
N ILE A 115 12.35 -10.82 5.81
CA ILE A 115 12.62 -12.21 6.19
C ILE A 115 11.32 -12.90 6.62
N GLU A 116 10.51 -12.27 7.48
CA GLU A 116 9.20 -12.82 7.89
C GLU A 116 8.26 -13.03 6.68
N LEU A 117 8.26 -12.11 5.72
CA LEU A 117 7.47 -12.25 4.49
C LEU A 117 7.98 -13.40 3.63
N LEU A 118 9.30 -13.58 3.49
CA LEU A 118 9.90 -14.70 2.77
C LEU A 118 9.53 -16.05 3.40
N GLU A 119 9.56 -16.15 4.72
CA GLU A 119 9.13 -17.36 5.44
C GLU A 119 7.65 -17.68 5.22
N GLN A 120 6.79 -16.65 5.19
CA GLN A 120 5.38 -16.81 4.86
C GLN A 120 5.19 -17.29 3.43
N GLU A 121 5.90 -16.70 2.47
CA GLU A 121 5.84 -17.12 1.07
C GLU A 121 6.40 -18.54 0.87
N LEU A 122 7.43 -18.95 1.62
CA LEU A 122 7.98 -20.30 1.58
C LEU A 122 6.93 -21.36 1.93
N LYS A 123 6.05 -21.06 2.89
CA LYS A 123 4.96 -21.96 3.32
C LYS A 123 3.79 -22.04 2.33
N LYS A 124 3.72 -21.14 1.34
CA LYS A 124 2.67 -21.16 0.32
C LYS A 124 3.01 -22.20 -0.75
N ASP A 125 2.06 -23.10 -0.99
CA ASP A 125 2.05 -24.02 -2.12
C ASP A 125 1.57 -23.26 -3.38
N ASP A 126 2.39 -22.30 -3.82
CA ASP A 126 2.11 -21.39 -4.92
C ASP A 126 3.26 -21.45 -5.94
N PHE A 127 2.92 -21.75 -7.21
CA PHE A 127 3.85 -21.80 -8.35
C PHE A 127 4.32 -20.40 -8.81
N LYS A 128 3.86 -19.30 -8.21
CA LYS A 128 4.18 -17.92 -8.59
C LYS A 128 5.22 -17.32 -7.63
N PRO A 129 6.52 -17.41 -7.95
CA PRO A 129 7.59 -16.90 -7.09
C PRO A 129 7.76 -15.37 -7.18
N GLU A 130 6.81 -14.63 -7.76
CA GLU A 130 7.01 -13.20 -8.09
C GLU A 130 7.27 -12.35 -6.86
N LYS A 131 6.47 -12.53 -5.80
CA LYS A 131 6.69 -11.83 -4.54
C LYS A 131 8.00 -12.26 -3.87
N LYS A 132 8.34 -13.56 -3.88
CA LYS A 132 9.63 -14.07 -3.38
C LYS A 132 10.80 -13.39 -4.09
N ARG A 133 10.74 -13.27 -5.42
CA ARG A 133 11.75 -12.57 -6.22
C ARG A 133 11.87 -11.10 -5.83
N GLN A 134 10.75 -10.37 -5.74
CA GLN A 134 10.77 -8.96 -5.35
C GLN A 134 11.40 -8.75 -3.96
N LEU A 135 11.09 -9.63 -3.00
CA LEU A 135 11.66 -9.60 -1.65
C LEU A 135 13.17 -9.86 -1.66
N LEU A 136 13.64 -10.86 -2.42
CA LEU A 136 15.07 -11.17 -2.54
C LEU A 136 15.87 -10.08 -3.26
N VAL A 137 15.30 -9.50 -4.33
CA VAL A 137 15.90 -8.36 -5.03
C VAL A 137 16.03 -7.17 -4.09
N TRP A 138 14.97 -6.86 -3.34
CA TRP A 138 15.01 -5.76 -2.38
C TRP A 138 16.11 -5.96 -1.31
N LEU A 139 16.31 -7.17 -0.80
CA LEU A 139 17.42 -7.46 0.14
C LEU A 139 18.81 -7.34 -0.49
N ALA A 140 18.93 -7.52 -1.80
CA ALA A 140 20.21 -7.46 -2.50
C ALA A 140 20.61 -6.02 -2.86
N GLU A 141 19.63 -5.13 -3.05
CA GLU A 141 19.82 -3.76 -3.55
C GLU A 141 19.61 -2.67 -2.50
N GLY A 142 18.81 -2.95 -1.45
CA GLY A 142 18.48 -2.02 -0.37
C GLY A 142 19.49 -2.00 0.76
#